data_AF-A0A1L9PPJ8-F1
#
_entry.id   AF-A0A1L9PPJ8-F1
#
_cell.length_a   1.000
_cell.length_b   1.000
_cell.length_c   1.000
_cell.angle_alpha   90.00
_cell.angle_beta   90.00
_cell.angle_gamma   90.00
#
_symmetry.space_group_name_H-M   'P 1'
#
loop_
_entity.id
_entity.type
_entity.pdbx_description
1 polymer ?
#
loop_
_entity_poly.entity_id
_entity_poly.type
_entity_poly.pdbx_seq_one_letter_code
_entity_poly.pdbx_strand_id
1 'polypeptide(L)'
;MQRLALVTAYEALEMAGFVPNRTQTTTLSRVGTFYGQTSDDYRDTNAAQGIGTHVITGGIRAFGPGRINYHLKFGGPSYSIDTACSSGLAAIQLACSALWNQECDTAVVGGLSIPTSPDLYAGLSHGHFLSPTGSCKTFDNDADGYCRTHGVGTVVLKRLDDAKAENAKLLDAIFFTLLY
;
A
#
# COMPACT_ATOMS: atom_id res chain seq x y z
N MET A 1 -11.10 -0.14 -2.11
CA MET A 1 -9.63 -0.20 -1.98
C MET A 1 -8.91 0.29 -3.22
N GLN A 2 -8.99 -0.41 -4.36
CA GLN A 2 -8.26 -0.03 -5.59
C GLN A 2 -8.47 1.43 -6.06
N ARG A 3 -9.70 1.94 -5.98
CA ARG A 3 -10.01 3.34 -6.32
C ARG A 3 -9.24 4.35 -5.47
N LEU A 4 -9.23 4.13 -4.15
CA LEU A 4 -8.55 5.01 -3.22
C LEU A 4 -7.03 4.89 -3.36
N ALA A 5 -6.49 3.69 -3.61
CA ALA A 5 -5.06 3.51 -3.89
C ALA A 5 -4.59 4.32 -5.11
N LEU A 6 -5.42 4.42 -6.17
CA LEU A 6 -5.11 5.24 -7.34
C LEU A 6 -5.08 6.74 -6.99
N VAL A 7 -6.06 7.21 -6.22
CA VAL A 7 -6.13 8.61 -5.78
C VAL A 7 -4.95 8.96 -4.89
N THR A 8 -4.67 8.17 -3.85
CA THR A 8 -3.56 8.46 -2.93
C THR A 8 -2.20 8.31 -3.59
N ALA A 9 -2.05 7.42 -4.58
CA ALA A 9 -0.85 7.36 -5.40
C ALA A 9 -0.63 8.65 -6.20
N TYR A 10 -1.68 9.14 -6.84
CA TYR A 10 -1.62 10.37 -7.61
C TYR A 10 -1.29 11.57 -6.71
N GLU A 11 -1.99 11.72 -5.58
CA GLU A 11 -1.73 12.79 -4.61
C GLU A 11 -0.31 12.74 -4.05
N ALA A 12 0.21 11.55 -3.71
CA ALA A 12 1.57 11.39 -3.22
C ALA A 12 2.63 11.76 -4.28
N LEU A 13 2.38 11.44 -5.55
CA LEU A 13 3.25 11.83 -6.66
C LEU A 13 3.23 13.34 -6.89
N GLU A 14 2.07 13.99 -6.84
CA GLU A 14 1.96 15.46 -6.92
C GLU A 14 2.69 16.13 -5.75
N MET A 15 2.49 15.64 -4.52
CA MET A 15 3.18 16.14 -3.33
C MET A 15 4.71 15.99 -3.43
N ALA A 16 5.19 14.93 -4.09
CA ALA A 16 6.60 14.71 -4.36
C ALA A 16 7.15 15.56 -5.53
N GLY A 17 6.30 16.33 -6.23
CA GLY A 17 6.67 17.08 -7.43
C GLY A 17 7.14 16.18 -8.56
N PHE A 18 6.59 14.96 -8.64
CA PHE A 18 6.91 13.98 -9.67
C PHE A 18 6.37 14.45 -11.03
N VAL A 19 7.26 14.57 -12.00
CA VAL A 19 6.91 14.88 -13.39
C VAL A 19 7.49 13.77 -14.27
N PRO A 20 6.65 13.01 -15.01
CA PRO A 20 7.11 11.94 -15.88
C PRO A 20 8.25 12.35 -16.81
N ASN A 21 9.31 11.55 -16.86
CA ASN A 21 10.46 11.71 -17.77
C ASN A 21 11.21 13.06 -17.66
N ARG A 22 11.07 13.80 -16.55
CA ARG A 22 11.82 15.04 -16.30
C ARG A 22 13.29 14.77 -15.96
N THR A 23 13.53 13.66 -15.28
CA THR A 23 14.82 13.22 -14.74
C THR A 23 14.95 11.71 -14.92
N GLN A 24 16.18 11.18 -14.78
CA GLN A 24 16.44 9.74 -14.89
C GLN A 24 15.54 8.92 -13.94
N THR A 25 15.36 9.36 -12.70
CA THR A 25 14.60 8.61 -11.68
C THR A 25 13.08 8.66 -11.90
N THR A 26 12.61 9.63 -12.69
CA THR A 26 11.21 9.79 -13.10
C THR A 26 10.91 9.16 -14.46
N THR A 27 11.86 8.42 -15.04
CA THR A 27 11.61 7.63 -16.25
C THR A 27 10.54 6.59 -15.93
N LEU A 28 9.46 6.58 -16.71
CA LEU A 28 8.29 5.75 -16.40
C LEU A 28 8.60 4.25 -16.29
N SER A 29 9.55 3.73 -17.08
CA SER A 29 10.01 2.32 -17.00
C SER A 29 10.77 1.98 -15.71
N ARG A 30 11.17 2.99 -14.93
CA ARG A 30 11.96 2.87 -13.71
C ARG A 30 11.15 3.13 -12.43
N VAL A 31 9.82 3.28 -12.56
CA VAL A 31 8.92 3.49 -11.42
C VAL A 31 8.25 2.18 -11.05
N GLY A 32 8.40 1.75 -9.79
CA GLY A 32 7.75 0.56 -9.24
C GLY A 32 6.59 0.88 -8.30
N THR A 33 5.65 -0.06 -8.12
CA THR A 33 4.53 0.03 -7.16
C THR A 33 4.51 -1.15 -6.19
N PHE A 34 4.33 -0.85 -4.90
CA PHE A 34 4.37 -1.84 -3.83
C PHE A 34 3.22 -1.55 -2.86
N TYR A 35 2.21 -2.42 -2.81
CA TYR A 35 1.01 -2.19 -2.00
C TYR A 35 0.74 -3.33 -1.03
N GLY A 36 0.67 -3.00 0.26
CA GLY A 36 0.21 -3.90 1.30
C GLY A 36 -1.31 -3.99 1.34
N GLN A 37 -1.87 -5.19 1.15
CA GLN A 37 -3.31 -5.46 1.22
C GLN A 37 -3.53 -6.91 1.66
N THR A 38 -4.27 -7.10 2.75
CA THR A 38 -4.56 -8.44 3.30
C THR A 38 -5.92 -8.99 2.89
N SER A 39 -6.89 -8.13 2.59
CA SER A 39 -8.26 -8.59 2.39
C SER A 39 -8.83 -8.13 1.05
N ASP A 40 -9.70 -8.94 0.45
CA ASP A 40 -10.45 -8.65 -0.77
C ASP A 40 -11.97 -8.79 -0.57
N ASP A 41 -12.42 -8.45 0.64
CA ASP A 41 -13.80 -8.57 1.14
C ASP A 41 -14.85 -8.02 0.18
N TYR A 42 -14.52 -6.94 -0.53
CA TYR A 42 -15.45 -6.35 -1.50
C TYR A 42 -15.79 -7.34 -2.61
N ARG A 43 -14.82 -8.17 -3.03
CA ARG A 43 -15.03 -9.23 -4.02
C ARG A 43 -15.98 -10.29 -3.46
N ASP A 44 -15.73 -10.73 -2.23
CA ASP A 44 -16.39 -11.89 -1.65
C ASP A 44 -17.80 -11.55 -1.12
N THR A 45 -18.06 -10.30 -0.73
CA THR A 45 -19.35 -9.88 -0.15
C THR A 45 -20.17 -8.98 -1.05
N ASN A 46 -19.57 -8.02 -1.76
CA ASN A 46 -20.32 -7.05 -2.56
C ASN A 46 -20.40 -7.48 -4.03
N ALA A 47 -19.26 -7.76 -4.65
CA ALA A 47 -19.20 -8.12 -6.07
C ALA A 47 -19.78 -9.52 -6.34
N ALA A 48 -19.74 -10.43 -5.35
CA ALA A 48 -20.35 -11.74 -5.42
C ALA A 48 -21.90 -11.70 -5.52
N GLN A 49 -22.55 -10.59 -5.13
CA GLN A 49 -24.01 -10.43 -5.24
C GLN A 49 -24.50 -10.34 -6.70
N GLY A 50 -23.61 -10.03 -7.64
CA GLY A 50 -23.92 -9.94 -9.06
C GLY A 50 -22.66 -10.15 -9.89
N ILE A 51 -22.40 -11.41 -10.28
CA ILE A 51 -21.20 -11.78 -11.02
C ILE A 51 -21.26 -11.20 -12.45
N GLY A 52 -20.58 -10.08 -12.63
CA GLY A 52 -20.37 -9.42 -13.92
C GLY A 52 -18.93 -9.54 -14.42
N THR A 53 -18.68 -8.97 -15.61
CA THR A 53 -17.38 -9.00 -16.31
C THR A 53 -16.22 -8.41 -15.51
N HIS A 54 -16.49 -7.47 -14.59
CA HIS A 54 -15.46 -6.73 -13.87
C HIS A 54 -15.17 -7.24 -12.45
N VAL A 55 -15.83 -8.31 -11.99
CA VAL A 55 -15.63 -8.84 -10.62
C VAL A 55 -14.17 -9.23 -10.38
N ILE A 56 -13.57 -9.93 -11.33
CA ILE A 56 -12.17 -10.37 -11.26
C ILE A 56 -11.23 -9.17 -11.24
N THR A 57 -11.34 -8.28 -12.24
CA THR A 57 -10.43 -7.14 -12.38
C THR A 57 -10.63 -6.09 -11.27
N GLY A 58 -11.82 -5.98 -10.69
CA GLY A 58 -12.13 -5.05 -9.60
C GLY A 58 -11.89 -5.62 -8.20
N GLY A 59 -11.75 -6.94 -8.06
CA GLY A 59 -11.64 -7.62 -6.77
C GLY A 59 -10.24 -8.17 -6.46
N ILE A 60 -9.51 -8.68 -7.46
CA ILE A 60 -8.20 -9.31 -7.22
C ILE A 60 -7.17 -8.28 -6.74
N ARG A 61 -6.41 -8.64 -5.70
CA ARG A 61 -5.42 -7.75 -5.05
C ARG A 61 -4.32 -7.26 -5.99
N ALA A 62 -3.85 -8.11 -6.90
CA ALA A 62 -2.85 -7.76 -7.91
C ALA A 62 -3.24 -6.56 -8.80
N PHE A 63 -4.54 -6.32 -9.01
CA PHE A 63 -5.00 -5.16 -9.78
C PHE A 63 -4.88 -3.83 -9.02
N GLY A 64 -4.66 -3.82 -7.70
CA GLY A 64 -4.38 -2.59 -6.96
C GLY A 64 -3.15 -1.86 -7.49
N PRO A 65 -1.93 -2.39 -7.28
CA PRO A 65 -0.69 -1.82 -7.83
C PRO A 65 -0.68 -1.88 -9.37
N GLY A 66 -1.21 -2.94 -9.98
CA GLY A 66 -1.25 -3.09 -11.44
C GLY A 66 -2.06 -1.99 -12.15
N ARG A 67 -3.16 -1.51 -11.56
CA ARG A 67 -3.93 -0.38 -12.11
C ARG A 67 -3.17 0.93 -12.01
N ILE A 68 -2.40 1.13 -10.95
CA ILE A 68 -1.54 2.31 -10.79
C ILE A 68 -0.50 2.31 -11.91
N ASN A 69 0.21 1.19 -12.11
CA ASN A 69 1.15 1.05 -13.22
C ASN A 69 0.47 1.28 -14.58
N TYR A 70 -0.68 0.66 -14.82
CA TYR A 70 -1.40 0.78 -16.09
C TYR A 70 -1.85 2.22 -16.39
N HIS A 71 -2.37 2.93 -15.39
CA HIS A 71 -2.92 4.27 -15.57
C HIS A 71 -1.81 5.32 -15.67
N LEU A 72 -0.79 5.22 -14.84
CA LEU A 72 0.36 6.15 -14.80
C LEU A 72 1.50 5.75 -15.74
N LYS A 73 1.34 4.64 -16.48
CA LYS A 73 2.30 4.11 -17.46
C LYS A 73 3.64 3.69 -16.86
N PHE A 74 3.65 3.27 -15.60
CA PHE A 74 4.85 2.77 -14.95
C PHE A 74 5.22 1.37 -15.46
N GLY A 75 6.49 1.18 -15.81
CA GLY A 75 7.03 -0.07 -16.34
C GLY A 75 7.94 -0.83 -15.37
N GLY A 76 8.11 -0.34 -14.14
CA GLY A 76 8.85 -1.06 -13.10
C GLY A 76 8.02 -2.14 -12.39
N PRO A 77 8.54 -2.70 -11.29
CA PRO A 77 7.87 -3.75 -10.52
C PRO A 77 6.46 -3.36 -10.06
N SER A 78 5.57 -4.34 -9.89
CA SER A 78 4.21 -4.13 -9.37
C SER A 78 3.83 -5.28 -8.45
N TYR A 79 3.90 -5.07 -7.14
CA TYR A 79 3.66 -6.10 -6.14
C TYR A 79 2.49 -5.76 -5.22
N SER A 80 1.62 -6.75 -5.04
CA SER A 80 0.65 -6.79 -3.94
C SER A 80 1.22 -7.68 -2.85
N ILE A 81 1.30 -7.18 -1.63
CA ILE A 81 2.00 -7.83 -0.52
C ILE A 81 1.01 -8.10 0.60
N ASP A 82 1.04 -9.30 1.13
CA ASP A 82 0.19 -9.72 2.24
C ASP A 82 1.01 -10.46 3.28
N THR A 83 1.24 -9.79 4.39
CA THR A 83 1.83 -10.33 5.62
C THR A 83 0.92 -10.01 6.81
N ALA A 84 -0.41 -9.99 6.57
CA ALA A 84 -1.41 -9.54 7.53
C ALA A 84 -1.16 -8.10 8.05
N CYS A 85 -1.15 -7.89 9.37
CA CYS A 85 -1.07 -6.57 9.99
C CYS A 85 0.21 -5.78 9.64
N SER A 86 1.27 -6.46 9.19
CA SER A 86 2.55 -5.83 8.81
C SER A 86 2.67 -5.55 7.31
N SER A 87 1.64 -5.80 6.50
CA SER A 87 1.71 -5.72 5.03
C SER A 87 2.22 -4.38 4.50
N GLY A 88 1.84 -3.27 5.13
CA GLY A 88 2.34 -1.94 4.75
C GLY A 88 3.84 -1.77 4.99
N LEU A 89 4.36 -2.26 6.13
CA LEU A 89 5.78 -2.21 6.44
C LEU A 89 6.58 -3.19 5.56
N ALA A 90 6.03 -4.36 5.28
CA ALA A 90 6.60 -5.32 4.33
C ALA A 90 6.69 -4.72 2.92
N ALA A 91 5.71 -3.91 2.51
CA ALA A 91 5.76 -3.17 1.25
C ALA A 91 6.88 -2.12 1.21
N ILE A 92 7.09 -1.40 2.31
CA ILE A 92 8.23 -0.47 2.45
C ILE A 92 9.56 -1.22 2.36
N GLN A 93 9.71 -2.32 3.11
CA GLN A 93 10.91 -3.16 3.07
C GLN A 93 11.23 -3.61 1.63
N LEU A 94 10.24 -4.17 0.92
CA LEU A 94 10.46 -4.67 -0.43
C LEU A 94 10.80 -3.54 -1.42
N ALA A 95 10.18 -2.37 -1.27
CA ALA A 95 10.49 -1.21 -2.08
C ALA A 95 11.91 -0.67 -1.82
N CYS A 96 12.35 -0.61 -0.56
CA CYS A 96 13.71 -0.25 -0.20
C CYS A 96 14.72 -1.21 -0.83
N SER A 97 14.48 -2.53 -0.74
CA SER A 97 15.31 -3.54 -1.41
C SER A 97 15.36 -3.34 -2.93
N ALA A 98 14.22 -3.08 -3.58
CA ALA A 98 14.17 -2.83 -5.02
C ALA A 98 14.92 -1.54 -5.43
N LEU A 99 14.87 -0.50 -4.61
CA LEU A 99 15.63 0.75 -4.83
C LEU A 99 17.13 0.54 -4.66
N TRP A 100 17.56 -0.19 -3.64
CA TRP A 100 18.98 -0.51 -3.39
C TRP A 100 19.56 -1.44 -4.46
N ASN A 101 18.79 -2.43 -4.90
CA ASN A 101 19.16 -3.33 -5.99
C ASN A 101 19.05 -2.70 -7.39
N GLN A 102 18.65 -1.42 -7.46
CA GLN A 102 18.44 -0.69 -8.71
C GLN A 102 17.43 -1.37 -9.65
N GLU A 103 16.45 -2.11 -9.10
CA GLU A 103 15.32 -2.65 -9.87
C GLU A 103 14.34 -1.53 -10.26
N CYS A 104 14.28 -0.47 -9.46
CA CYS A 104 13.58 0.79 -9.77
C CYS A 104 14.38 1.99 -9.22
N ASP A 105 14.01 3.20 -9.65
CA ASP A 105 14.63 4.46 -9.20
C ASP A 105 13.66 5.34 -8.41
N THR A 106 12.36 5.14 -8.63
CA THR A 106 11.28 5.68 -7.80
C THR A 106 10.33 4.54 -7.44
N ALA A 107 9.93 4.45 -6.18
CA ALA A 107 8.96 3.47 -5.72
C ALA A 107 7.72 4.17 -5.12
N VAL A 108 6.53 3.80 -5.60
CA VAL A 108 5.25 4.21 -5.03
C VAL A 108 4.78 3.12 -4.10
N VAL A 109 4.80 3.39 -2.80
CA VAL A 109 4.56 2.40 -1.76
C VAL A 109 3.30 2.76 -0.99
N GLY A 110 2.40 1.82 -0.76
CA GLY A 110 1.20 2.09 0.00
C GLY A 110 0.70 0.92 0.83
N GLY A 111 -0.26 1.21 1.69
CA GLY A 111 -0.99 0.24 2.49
C GLY A 111 -2.46 0.58 2.48
N LEU A 112 -3.32 -0.42 2.40
CA LEU A 112 -4.75 -0.23 2.32
C LEU A 112 -5.53 -1.26 3.14
N SER A 113 -6.56 -0.78 3.83
CA SER A 113 -7.47 -1.58 4.65
C SER A 113 -8.86 -0.97 4.59
N ILE A 114 -9.79 -1.62 3.89
CA ILE A 114 -11.21 -1.22 3.89
C ILE A 114 -12.07 -2.49 4.03
N PRO A 115 -12.23 -2.98 5.28
CA PRO A 115 -13.18 -4.00 5.62
C PRO A 115 -14.58 -3.68 5.08
N THR A 116 -15.16 -4.61 4.32
CA THR A 116 -16.53 -4.49 3.79
C THR A 116 -17.42 -5.69 4.11
N SER A 117 -16.84 -6.74 4.68
CA SER A 117 -17.57 -7.93 5.14
C SER A 117 -17.73 -7.94 6.67
N PRO A 118 -18.91 -8.29 7.20
CA PRO A 118 -19.09 -8.54 8.63
C PRO A 118 -18.38 -9.83 9.10
N ASP A 119 -18.10 -10.78 8.21
CA ASP A 119 -17.59 -12.11 8.59
C ASP A 119 -16.19 -12.03 9.20
N LEU A 120 -15.35 -11.13 8.69
CA LEU A 120 -14.02 -10.88 9.28
C LEU A 120 -14.13 -10.31 10.69
N TYR A 121 -15.09 -9.42 10.95
CA TYR A 121 -15.33 -8.91 12.30
C TYR A 121 -15.84 -10.01 13.23
N ALA A 122 -16.79 -10.82 12.78
CA ALA A 122 -17.31 -11.95 13.55
C ALA A 122 -16.21 -12.97 13.88
N GLY A 123 -15.40 -13.37 12.89
CA GLY A 123 -14.30 -14.31 13.08
C GLY A 123 -13.24 -13.79 14.06
N LEU A 124 -12.86 -12.51 13.94
CA LEU A 124 -11.90 -11.89 14.87
C LEU A 124 -12.48 -11.72 16.28
N SER A 125 -13.79 -11.45 16.40
CA SER A 125 -14.48 -11.39 17.70
C SER A 125 -14.52 -12.75 18.37
N HIS A 126 -14.86 -13.82 17.63
CA HIS A 126 -14.81 -15.20 18.13
C HIS A 126 -13.40 -15.64 18.51
N GLY A 127 -12.37 -15.12 17.83
CA GLY A 127 -10.97 -15.32 18.18
C GLY A 127 -10.46 -14.45 19.32
N HIS A 128 -11.31 -13.64 19.95
CA HIS A 128 -10.96 -12.70 21.02
C HIS A 128 -9.87 -11.67 20.65
N PHE A 129 -9.76 -11.34 19.35
CA PHE A 129 -8.81 -10.33 18.88
C PHE A 129 -9.33 -8.90 19.09
N LEU A 130 -10.65 -8.71 19.07
CA LEU A 130 -11.29 -7.40 19.11
C LEU A 130 -11.63 -6.99 20.55
N SER A 131 -11.39 -5.72 20.87
CA SER A 131 -11.84 -5.14 22.14
C SER A 131 -13.37 -5.04 22.18
N PRO A 132 -14.04 -5.55 23.23
CA PRO A 132 -15.47 -5.36 23.42
C PRO A 132 -15.83 -3.93 23.90
N THR A 133 -14.85 -3.19 24.42
CA THR A 133 -15.04 -1.83 24.97
C THR A 133 -14.73 -0.73 23.97
N GLY A 134 -14.21 -1.07 22.79
CA GLY A 134 -14.03 -0.16 21.66
C GLY A 134 -12.56 0.02 21.29
N SER A 135 -12.01 1.20 21.55
CA SER A 135 -10.70 1.65 21.04
C SER A 135 -9.51 0.80 21.51
N CYS A 136 -8.42 0.83 20.74
CA CYS A 136 -7.13 0.29 21.17
C CYS A 136 -6.61 1.05 22.40
N LYS A 137 -6.44 0.36 23.51
CA LYS A 137 -5.87 0.90 24.76
C LYS A 137 -4.38 0.56 24.86
N THR A 138 -3.59 1.09 23.93
CA THR A 138 -2.16 0.75 23.81
C THR A 138 -1.40 1.12 25.09
N PHE A 139 -0.72 0.13 25.69
CA PHE A 139 0.03 0.25 26.95
C PHE A 139 -0.79 0.50 28.22
N ASP A 140 -2.12 0.39 28.15
CA ASP A 140 -3.00 0.48 29.31
C ASP A 140 -3.12 -0.87 30.04
N ASN A 141 -3.33 -0.84 31.36
CA ASN A 141 -3.52 -2.04 32.16
C ASN A 141 -4.81 -2.81 31.80
N ASP A 142 -5.84 -2.09 31.35
CA ASP A 142 -7.15 -2.63 31.03
C ASP A 142 -7.30 -2.89 29.51
N ALA A 143 -6.18 -3.12 28.81
CA ALA A 143 -6.17 -3.47 27.39
C ALA A 143 -6.79 -4.86 27.15
N ASP A 144 -7.84 -4.90 26.33
CA ASP A 144 -8.73 -6.05 26.13
C ASP A 144 -8.91 -6.44 24.66
N GLY A 145 -8.00 -6.01 23.78
CA GLY A 145 -8.02 -6.28 22.34
C GLY A 145 -7.78 -5.02 21.50
N TYR A 146 -7.91 -5.13 20.18
CA TYR A 146 -7.76 -4.00 19.27
C TYR A 146 -9.09 -3.60 18.59
N CYS A 147 -9.17 -2.36 18.09
CA CYS A 147 -10.25 -1.88 17.26
C CYS A 147 -9.82 -1.84 15.79
N ARG A 148 -10.65 -2.37 14.90
CA ARG A 148 -10.41 -2.34 13.46
C ARG A 148 -10.64 -0.92 12.92
N THR A 149 -9.82 -0.52 11.97
CA THR A 149 -9.93 0.78 11.31
C THR A 149 -9.84 0.64 9.80
N HIS A 150 -10.29 1.68 9.12
CA HIS A 150 -10.19 1.81 7.67
C HIS A 150 -9.12 2.86 7.36
N GLY A 151 -8.31 2.61 6.34
CA GLY A 151 -7.25 3.54 5.98
C GLY A 151 -6.59 3.18 4.67
N VAL A 152 -6.15 4.21 3.95
CA VAL A 152 -5.28 4.11 2.78
C VAL A 152 -4.20 5.17 2.92
N GLY A 153 -2.96 4.80 2.66
CA GLY A 153 -1.84 5.73 2.62
C GLY A 153 -0.83 5.32 1.56
N THR A 154 -0.22 6.32 0.93
CA THR A 154 0.82 6.13 -0.08
C THR A 154 1.97 7.10 0.17
N VAL A 155 3.20 6.62 -0.01
CA VAL A 155 4.44 7.39 0.03
C VAL A 155 5.24 7.15 -1.24
N VAL A 156 6.06 8.12 -1.63
CA VAL A 156 7.00 8.02 -2.75
C VAL A 156 8.41 7.93 -2.20
N LEU A 157 9.12 6.87 -2.55
CA LEU A 157 10.49 6.60 -2.10
C LEU A 157 11.46 6.74 -3.27
N LYS A 158 12.62 7.31 -2.98
CA LYS A 158 13.80 7.38 -3.86
C LYS A 158 15.04 7.09 -3.03
N ARG A 159 16.15 6.75 -3.69
CA ARG A 159 17.46 6.76 -3.03
C ARG A 159 17.79 8.20 -2.59
N LEU A 160 18.44 8.34 -1.44
CA LEU A 160 18.73 9.65 -0.86
C LEU A 160 19.59 10.53 -1.77
N ASP A 161 20.59 9.94 -2.42
CA ASP A 161 21.50 10.66 -3.32
C ASP A 161 20.78 11.20 -4.55
N ASP A 162 19.86 10.40 -5.10
CA ASP A 162 19.00 10.80 -6.22
C ASP A 162 18.07 11.97 -5.83
N ALA A 163 17.42 11.86 -4.66
CA ALA A 163 16.55 12.92 -4.17
C ALA A 163 17.31 14.23 -3.91
N LYS A 164 18.54 14.16 -3.41
CA LYS A 164 19.42 15.32 -3.25
C LYS A 164 19.85 15.92 -4.58
N ALA A 165 20.25 15.09 -5.55
CA ALA A 165 20.67 15.54 -6.89
C ALA A 165 19.53 16.29 -7.61
N GLU A 166 18.28 15.89 -7.37
CA GLU A 166 17.09 16.52 -7.94
C GLU A 166 16.56 17.72 -7.16
N ASN A 167 17.18 18.08 -6.03
CA ASN A 167 16.66 19.07 -5.07
C ASN A 167 15.19 18.78 -4.67
N ALA A 168 14.86 17.49 -4.52
CA ALA A 168 13.52 17.07 -4.15
C ALA A 168 13.20 17.43 -2.70
N LYS A 169 11.91 17.69 -2.41
CA LYS A 169 11.45 17.89 -1.04
C LYS A 169 11.47 16.56 -0.28
N LEU A 170 12.38 16.46 0.70
CA LEU A 170 12.51 15.30 1.58
C LEU A 170 11.65 15.48 2.83
N LEU A 171 10.83 14.48 3.16
CA LEU A 171 10.09 14.43 4.42
C LEU A 171 10.91 13.73 5.51
N ASP A 172 11.52 12.61 5.18
CA ASP A 172 12.35 11.81 6.08
C ASP A 172 13.30 10.88 5.28
N ALA A 173 14.24 10.22 5.96
CA ALA A 173 15.15 9.24 5.39
C ALA A 173 15.08 7.89 6.12
N ILE A 174 14.90 6.81 5.37
CA ILE A 174 14.86 5.44 5.90
C ILE A 174 16.27 4.86 5.87
N PHE A 175 16.90 4.71 7.04
CA PHE A 175 18.28 4.21 7.16
C PHE A 175 18.36 2.68 7.29
N PHE A 176 17.34 2.03 7.85
CA PHE A 176 17.33 0.59 8.05
C PHE A 176 15.92 0.03 7.86
N THR A 177 15.86 -1.08 7.13
CA THR A 177 14.69 -1.96 7.02
C THR A 177 15.24 -3.37 7.27
N LEU A 178 14.84 -4.01 8.37
CA LEU A 178 15.42 -5.26 8.89
C LEU A 178 15.54 -6.33 7.79
N LEU A 179 16.78 -6.59 7.35
CA LEU A 179 17.13 -7.79 6.60
C LEU A 179 17.51 -8.85 7.65
N TYR A 180 16.72 -9.91 7.75
CA TYR A 180 17.13 -11.13 8.44
C TYR A 180 18.08 -11.94 7.56
#